data_AF-A0A1I6W3U3-F1
#
_entry.id   AF-A0A1I6W3U3-F1
#
_cell.length_a   1.000
_cell.length_b   1.000
_cell.length_c   1.000
_cell.angle_alpha   90.00
_cell.angle_beta   90.00
_cell.angle_gamma   90.00
#
_symmetry.space_group_name_H-M   'P 1'
#
loop_
_entity.id
_entity.type
_entity.pdbx_description
1 polymer ?
#
loop_
_entity_poly.entity_id
_entity_poly.type
_entity_poly.pdbx_seq_one_letter_code
_entity_poly.pdbx_strand_id
1 'polypeptide(L)'
;MPPVPSRRRAAGPVFRGLALGALTLAVGGTAAAQMQGHGGAQGMMMHGHGADGTGHDEVTMPGLRGLDATPEESAELAVMFRNFRSFSREVTNLPAGIRTVTRSSDPEVMDVLISHVTGMIGRVEAGDDPQVFIQSPTLDIFFARPEAIDTQIEVTDAGITVTQTSDDPEMVEALHLHAAEVSDMAARGMQAVHEMMMRRAGN
;
A
#
# COMPACT_ATOMS: atom_id res chain seq x y z
N MET A 1 18.02 32.16 38.54
CA MET A 1 18.55 31.17 37.56
C MET A 1 19.98 30.81 37.94
N PRO A 2 20.24 29.62 38.52
CA PRO A 2 21.59 29.09 38.63
C PRO A 2 22.03 28.41 37.32
N PRO A 3 23.34 28.46 36.95
CA PRO A 3 23.83 27.96 35.66
C PRO A 3 23.97 26.43 35.59
N VAL A 4 23.69 25.90 34.40
CA VAL A 4 23.81 24.49 33.99
C VAL A 4 25.29 24.07 33.89
N PRO A 5 25.74 22.98 34.53
CA PRO A 5 27.08 22.45 34.31
C PRO A 5 27.14 21.53 33.07
N SER A 6 28.02 21.88 32.13
CA SER A 6 28.36 21.10 30.94
C SER A 6 29.19 19.86 31.31
N ARG A 7 28.75 18.68 30.89
CA ARG A 7 29.51 17.43 31.05
C ARG A 7 30.38 17.18 29.81
N ARG A 8 31.70 17.22 30.05
CA ARG A 8 32.77 16.91 29.09
C ARG A 8 32.73 15.42 28.70
N ARG A 9 32.95 15.16 27.40
CA ARG A 9 33.20 13.83 26.84
C ARG A 9 34.55 13.31 27.31
N ALA A 10 34.59 12.06 27.78
CA ALA A 10 35.81 11.31 28.02
C ALA A 10 35.85 10.10 27.08
N ALA A 11 36.89 10.03 26.26
CA ALA A 11 37.25 8.87 25.46
C ALA A 11 38.14 7.92 26.29
N GLY A 12 37.96 6.62 26.12
CA GLY A 12 38.74 5.53 26.73
C GLY A 12 38.68 4.27 25.87
N PRO A 13 39.63 3.33 26.01
CA PRO A 13 40.41 2.85 24.87
C PRO A 13 39.96 1.53 24.23
N VAL A 14 40.48 1.37 23.02
CA VAL A 14 40.46 0.22 22.11
C VAL A 14 41.05 -1.04 22.74
N PHE A 15 40.32 -2.16 22.63
CA PHE A 15 40.86 -3.51 22.81
C PHE A 15 40.87 -4.27 21.48
N ARG A 16 42.08 -4.65 21.05
CA ARG A 16 42.35 -5.56 19.92
C ARG A 16 42.18 -7.00 20.40
N GLY A 17 41.38 -7.79 19.69
CA GLY A 17 41.33 -9.24 19.78
C GLY A 17 41.64 -9.87 18.41
N LEU A 18 42.78 -10.54 18.33
CA LEU A 18 43.26 -11.33 17.19
C LEU A 18 42.81 -12.79 17.41
N ALA A 19 42.18 -13.43 16.43
CA ALA A 19 42.08 -14.89 16.37
C ALA A 19 42.23 -15.38 14.93
N LEU A 20 43.33 -16.10 14.71
CA LEU A 20 43.66 -16.87 13.52
C LEU A 20 42.81 -18.15 13.46
N GLY A 21 42.41 -18.55 12.26
CA GLY A 21 41.89 -19.89 11.97
C GLY A 21 41.88 -20.13 10.47
N ALA A 22 42.96 -20.70 9.95
CA ALA A 22 43.12 -21.09 8.55
C ALA A 22 42.70 -22.56 8.35
N LEU A 23 41.99 -22.86 7.26
CA LEU A 23 42.08 -24.15 6.58
C LEU A 23 41.68 -24.02 5.11
N THR A 24 42.67 -24.17 4.24
CA THR A 24 42.57 -24.32 2.78
C THR A 24 42.40 -25.79 2.40
N LEU A 25 41.58 -26.08 1.39
CA LEU A 25 41.76 -27.24 0.51
C LEU A 25 41.26 -26.89 -0.90
N ALA A 26 42.13 -27.12 -1.87
CA ALA A 26 41.98 -26.84 -3.29
C ALA A 26 41.88 -28.14 -4.11
N VAL A 27 41.74 -27.97 -5.44
CA VAL A 27 41.80 -28.95 -6.54
C VAL A 27 40.42 -29.57 -6.86
N GLY A 28 39.89 -29.60 -8.09
CA GLY A 28 40.37 -29.29 -9.44
C GLY A 28 39.64 -30.23 -10.42
N GLY A 29 39.51 -29.86 -11.71
CA GLY A 29 39.22 -30.85 -12.77
C GLY A 29 38.10 -30.48 -13.76
N THR A 30 38.54 -30.21 -14.99
CA THR A 30 37.79 -29.99 -16.23
C THR A 30 37.05 -31.24 -16.74
N ALA A 31 35.87 -31.08 -17.33
CA ALA A 31 35.39 -31.96 -18.40
C ALA A 31 34.40 -31.22 -19.32
N ALA A 32 34.84 -31.04 -20.57
CA ALA A 32 33.98 -30.67 -21.69
C ALA A 32 33.14 -31.88 -22.13
N ALA A 33 31.88 -31.66 -22.46
CA ALA A 33 31.09 -32.58 -23.27
C ALA A 33 30.21 -31.76 -24.22
N GLN A 34 30.65 -31.67 -25.48
CA GLN A 34 29.82 -31.35 -26.63
C GLN A 34 28.86 -32.51 -26.88
N MET A 35 27.55 -32.26 -26.99
CA MET A 35 26.69 -33.02 -27.89
C MET A 35 25.71 -32.09 -28.61
N GLN A 36 25.73 -32.27 -29.92
CA GLN A 36 25.02 -31.55 -30.94
C GLN A 36 23.71 -32.30 -31.24
N GLY A 37 22.59 -31.60 -31.26
CA GLY A 37 21.30 -32.12 -31.70
C GLY A 37 20.47 -31.00 -32.30
N HIS A 38 20.56 -30.84 -33.62
CA HIS A 38 19.63 -30.05 -34.41
C HIS A 38 18.38 -30.89 -34.71
N GLY A 39 17.20 -30.29 -34.58
CA GLY A 39 16.02 -30.68 -35.35
C GLY A 39 14.74 -30.77 -34.52
N GLY A 40 13.77 -29.91 -34.83
CA GLY A 40 12.36 -30.23 -34.62
C GLY A 40 11.50 -29.11 -34.08
N ALA A 41 10.81 -28.44 -35.00
CA ALA A 41 9.41 -28.01 -34.90
C ALA A 41 9.01 -27.00 -33.81
N GLN A 42 8.64 -25.80 -34.29
CA GLN A 42 7.37 -25.14 -34.01
C GLN A 42 6.82 -25.28 -32.59
N GLY A 43 7.17 -24.30 -31.78
CA GLY A 43 6.41 -23.91 -30.61
C GLY A 43 6.71 -22.45 -30.34
N MET A 44 6.12 -21.54 -31.12
CA MET A 44 5.94 -20.17 -30.66
C MET A 44 5.13 -20.31 -29.36
N MET A 45 5.83 -20.35 -28.23
CA MET A 45 5.26 -20.15 -26.91
C MET A 45 4.76 -18.71 -26.90
N MET A 46 3.60 -18.50 -27.52
CA MET A 46 2.67 -17.46 -27.13
C MET A 46 2.54 -17.60 -25.62
N HIS A 47 3.19 -16.71 -24.89
CA HIS A 47 2.81 -16.42 -23.52
C HIS A 47 1.33 -16.12 -23.59
N GLY A 48 0.52 -17.11 -23.22
CA GLY A 48 -0.92 -17.02 -23.16
C GLY A 48 -1.27 -16.05 -22.05
N HIS A 49 -1.26 -14.76 -22.35
CA HIS A 49 -2.16 -13.84 -21.69
C HIS A 49 -3.56 -14.41 -21.88
N GLY A 50 -4.26 -14.65 -20.78
CA GLY A 50 -5.62 -15.21 -20.79
C GLY A 50 -6.45 -14.53 -21.87
N ALA A 51 -7.13 -15.33 -22.69
CA ALA A 51 -7.92 -14.85 -23.82
C ALA A 51 -9.15 -14.01 -23.40
N ASP A 52 -9.34 -13.80 -22.09
CA ASP A 52 -10.34 -12.96 -21.41
C ASP A 52 -9.73 -11.74 -20.70
N GLY A 53 -8.40 -11.62 -20.64
CA GLY A 53 -7.71 -10.53 -19.94
C GLY A 53 -7.80 -10.58 -18.40
N THR A 54 -8.34 -11.65 -17.81
CA THR A 54 -8.62 -11.71 -16.35
C THR A 54 -7.56 -12.44 -15.52
N GLY A 55 -6.42 -12.79 -16.12
CA GLY A 55 -5.30 -13.45 -15.43
C GLY A 55 -4.50 -12.48 -14.56
N HIS A 56 -5.11 -11.94 -13.51
CA HIS A 56 -4.39 -11.16 -12.51
C HIS A 56 -3.85 -12.10 -11.43
N ASP A 57 -2.59 -11.91 -11.05
CA ASP A 57 -2.05 -12.57 -9.88
C ASP A 57 -2.70 -11.97 -8.62
N GLU A 58 -3.80 -12.58 -8.19
CA GLU A 58 -4.52 -12.22 -6.96
C GLU A 58 -3.72 -12.56 -5.69
N VAL A 59 -2.63 -13.32 -5.81
CA VAL A 59 -1.78 -13.68 -4.67
C VAL A 59 -0.72 -12.61 -4.43
N THR A 60 -0.05 -12.17 -5.50
CA THR A 60 1.05 -11.17 -5.42
C THR A 60 0.57 -9.73 -5.63
N MET A 61 -0.59 -9.53 -6.28
CA MET A 61 -1.25 -8.25 -6.55
C MET A 61 -0.27 -7.09 -6.84
N PRO A 62 0.51 -7.15 -7.94
CA PRO A 62 1.59 -6.19 -8.20
C PRO A 62 1.13 -4.73 -8.32
N GLY A 63 -0.15 -4.49 -8.62
CA GLY A 63 -0.75 -3.15 -8.69
C GLY A 63 -0.90 -2.45 -7.33
N LEU A 64 -0.76 -3.16 -6.21
CA LEU A 64 -0.80 -2.58 -4.86
C LEU A 64 0.50 -1.88 -4.45
N ARG A 65 1.54 -1.96 -5.29
CA ARG A 65 2.79 -1.24 -5.11
C ARG A 65 2.64 0.20 -5.58
N GLY A 66 3.42 1.09 -5.00
CA GLY A 66 3.55 2.48 -5.42
C GLY A 66 5.00 2.89 -5.58
N LEU A 67 5.23 4.09 -6.10
CA LEU A 67 6.58 4.65 -6.23
C LEU A 67 7.19 4.98 -4.86
N ASP A 68 6.35 5.34 -3.88
CA ASP A 68 6.74 5.67 -2.52
C ASP A 68 5.95 4.87 -1.46
N ALA A 69 5.29 3.78 -1.87
CA ALA A 69 4.67 2.85 -0.94
C ALA A 69 5.70 1.88 -0.36
N THR A 70 5.71 1.73 0.96
CA THR A 70 6.51 0.71 1.65
C THR A 70 5.98 -0.70 1.37
N PRO A 71 6.82 -1.75 1.55
CA PRO A 71 6.36 -3.13 1.49
C PRO A 71 5.22 -3.42 2.47
N GLU A 72 5.26 -2.80 3.65
CA GLU A 72 4.24 -2.95 4.70
C GLU A 72 2.90 -2.37 4.25
N GLU A 73 2.86 -1.15 3.70
CA GLU A 73 1.63 -0.54 3.17
C GLU A 73 1.03 -1.36 2.01
N SER A 74 1.90 -1.90 1.13
CA SER A 74 1.47 -2.80 0.06
C SER A 74 0.88 -4.11 0.62
N ALA A 75 1.43 -4.62 1.72
CA ALA A 75 0.94 -5.83 2.38
C ALA A 75 -0.41 -5.60 3.08
N GLU A 76 -0.61 -4.44 3.70
CA GLU A 76 -1.89 -4.04 4.29
C GLU A 76 -3.00 -3.99 3.24
N LEU A 77 -2.74 -3.33 2.10
CA LEU A 77 -3.66 -3.34 0.95
C LEU A 77 -3.99 -4.76 0.51
N ALA A 78 -2.99 -5.65 0.42
CA ALA A 78 -3.21 -7.03 0.00
C ALA A 78 -4.07 -7.81 1.02
N VAL A 79 -3.92 -7.55 2.32
CA VAL A 79 -4.79 -8.14 3.34
C VAL A 79 -6.23 -7.65 3.17
N MET A 80 -6.45 -6.35 3.00
CA MET A 80 -7.81 -5.81 2.81
C MET A 80 -8.45 -6.33 1.54
N PHE A 81 -7.76 -6.36 0.39
CA PHE A 81 -8.33 -6.86 -0.86
C PHE A 81 -8.63 -8.36 -0.83
N ARG A 82 -7.82 -9.18 -0.15
CA ARG A 82 -8.11 -10.61 0.05
C ARG A 82 -9.31 -10.84 0.98
N ASN A 83 -9.57 -9.90 1.89
CA ASN A 83 -10.57 -10.02 2.94
C ASN A 83 -11.72 -9.01 2.79
N PHE A 84 -11.96 -8.45 1.60
CA PHE A 84 -12.97 -7.38 1.41
C PHE A 84 -14.39 -7.79 1.85
N ARG A 85 -14.69 -9.09 1.89
CA ARG A 85 -15.96 -9.63 2.38
C ARG A 85 -16.07 -9.75 3.90
N SER A 86 -14.97 -9.60 4.65
CA SER A 86 -14.95 -9.70 6.11
C SER A 86 -15.08 -8.35 6.81
N PHE A 87 -15.18 -7.25 6.07
CA PHE A 87 -15.46 -5.93 6.62
C PHE A 87 -16.58 -5.22 5.85
N SER A 88 -17.15 -4.22 6.50
CA SER A 88 -18.20 -3.37 5.92
C SER A 88 -17.83 -1.91 6.11
N ARG A 89 -18.23 -1.07 5.16
CA ARG A 89 -18.06 0.38 5.21
C ARG A 89 -19.42 1.05 5.03
N GLU A 90 -19.73 2.00 5.90
CA GLU A 90 -20.89 2.88 5.82
C GLU A 90 -20.42 4.31 5.56
N VAL A 91 -21.09 5.02 4.67
CA VAL A 91 -20.79 6.43 4.35
C VAL A 91 -22.04 7.28 4.56
N THR A 92 -21.88 8.36 5.29
CA THR A 92 -22.85 9.46 5.38
C THR A 92 -22.25 10.68 4.70
N ASN A 93 -22.86 11.13 3.60
CA ASN A 93 -22.47 12.39 2.97
C ASN A 93 -22.98 13.54 3.84
N LEU A 94 -22.07 14.42 4.23
CA LEU A 94 -22.35 15.67 4.93
C LEU A 94 -22.35 16.82 3.92
N PRO A 95 -23.03 17.94 4.20
CA PRO A 95 -22.98 19.12 3.34
C PRO A 95 -21.55 19.64 3.10
N ALA A 96 -20.67 19.50 4.08
CA ALA A 96 -19.29 19.97 4.04
C ALA A 96 -18.25 18.82 4.03
N GLY A 97 -18.65 17.59 3.65
CA GLY A 97 -17.70 16.47 3.61
C GLY A 97 -18.35 15.10 3.82
N ILE A 98 -17.67 14.20 4.54
CA ILE A 98 -18.11 12.82 4.76
C ILE A 98 -17.92 12.39 6.21
N ARG A 99 -18.78 11.46 6.65
CA ARG A 99 -18.53 10.62 7.82
C ARG A 99 -18.59 9.17 7.40
N THR A 100 -17.52 8.42 7.66
CA THR A 100 -17.42 7.00 7.31
C THR A 100 -17.23 6.15 8.54
N VAL A 101 -17.76 4.93 8.52
CA VAL A 101 -17.47 3.93 9.54
C VAL A 101 -17.11 2.63 8.88
N THR A 102 -15.93 2.08 9.21
CA THR A 102 -15.46 0.79 8.70
C THR A 102 -15.29 -0.19 9.86
N ARG A 103 -15.78 -1.41 9.68
CA ARG A 103 -15.90 -2.41 10.75
C ARG A 103 -15.54 -3.79 10.24
N SER A 104 -14.82 -4.57 11.05
CA SER A 104 -14.67 -6.01 10.85
C SER A 104 -14.90 -6.75 12.17
N SER A 105 -15.42 -7.97 12.08
CA SER A 105 -15.48 -8.90 13.22
C SER A 105 -14.21 -9.76 13.34
N ASP A 106 -13.36 -9.73 12.30
CA ASP A 106 -12.05 -10.35 12.32
C ASP A 106 -11.05 -9.35 12.93
N PRO A 107 -10.48 -9.63 14.11
CA PRO A 107 -9.58 -8.69 14.77
C PRO A 107 -8.30 -8.43 13.97
N GLU A 108 -7.79 -9.40 13.20
CA GLU A 108 -6.58 -9.21 12.39
C GLU A 108 -6.86 -8.25 11.23
N VAL A 109 -8.04 -8.37 10.60
CA VAL A 109 -8.47 -7.44 9.55
C VAL A 109 -8.79 -6.06 10.12
N MET A 110 -9.38 -5.99 11.31
CA MET A 110 -9.66 -4.72 11.98
C MET A 110 -8.37 -3.95 12.31
N ASP A 111 -7.33 -4.63 12.78
CA ASP A 111 -6.02 -4.02 13.05
C ASP A 111 -5.39 -3.45 11.77
N VAL A 112 -5.44 -4.20 10.66
CA VAL A 112 -4.97 -3.72 9.35
C VAL A 112 -5.78 -2.52 8.85
N LEU A 113 -7.11 -2.52 9.02
CA LEU A 113 -7.95 -1.39 8.66
C LEU A 113 -7.58 -0.12 9.43
N ILE A 114 -7.32 -0.23 10.73
CA ILE A 114 -6.89 0.90 11.56
C ILE A 114 -5.52 1.40 11.12
N SER A 115 -4.56 0.49 10.93
CA SER A 115 -3.20 0.83 10.48
C SER A 115 -3.25 1.56 9.14
N HIS A 116 -3.95 0.99 8.15
CA HIS A 116 -4.06 1.56 6.82
C HIS A 116 -4.74 2.94 6.83
N VAL A 117 -5.89 3.07 7.50
CA VAL A 117 -6.64 4.34 7.53
C VAL A 117 -5.84 5.43 8.23
N THR A 118 -5.23 5.14 9.38
CA THR A 118 -4.43 6.13 10.12
C THR A 118 -3.16 6.50 9.37
N GLY A 119 -2.47 5.52 8.77
CA GLY A 119 -1.29 5.74 7.94
C GLY A 119 -1.59 6.60 6.72
N MET A 120 -2.68 6.29 5.99
CA MET A 120 -3.05 7.06 4.80
C MET A 120 -3.51 8.48 5.12
N ILE A 121 -4.22 8.69 6.24
CA ILE A 121 -4.55 10.05 6.70
C ILE A 121 -3.27 10.82 7.02
N GLY A 122 -2.30 10.20 7.71
CA GLY A 122 -1.02 10.83 7.98
C GLY A 122 -0.24 11.22 6.71
N ARG A 123 -0.29 10.38 5.66
CA ARG A 123 0.27 10.72 4.35
C ARG A 123 -0.45 11.88 3.68
N VAL A 124 -1.79 11.89 3.70
CA VAL A 124 -2.56 13.02 3.17
C VAL A 124 -2.18 14.30 3.90
N GLU A 125 -2.21 14.33 5.24
CA GLU A 125 -1.81 15.50 6.03
C GLU A 125 -0.38 16.00 5.74
N ALA A 126 0.53 15.09 5.39
CA ALA A 126 1.91 15.40 5.00
C ALA A 126 2.08 15.80 3.53
N GLY A 127 1.05 15.65 2.68
CA GLY A 127 1.15 15.82 1.22
C GLY A 127 2.05 14.77 0.55
N ASP A 128 2.14 13.57 1.13
CA ASP A 128 3.10 12.52 0.77
C ASP A 128 2.42 11.38 0.00
N ASP A 129 2.29 11.54 -1.31
CA ASP A 129 1.58 10.62 -2.19
C ASP A 129 2.38 9.31 -2.44
N PRO A 130 1.88 8.14 -1.98
CA PRO A 130 2.57 6.87 -2.19
C PRO A 130 2.57 6.44 -3.68
N GLN A 131 1.71 7.04 -4.51
CA GLN A 131 1.56 6.77 -5.94
C GLN A 131 1.35 5.28 -6.22
N VAL A 132 0.42 4.66 -5.47
CA VAL A 132 0.02 3.26 -5.69
C VAL A 132 -0.57 3.12 -7.10
N PHE A 133 -0.17 2.10 -7.86
CA PHE A 133 -0.54 2.03 -9.28
C PHE A 133 -2.04 1.93 -9.54
N ILE A 134 -2.79 1.37 -8.59
CA ILE A 134 -4.26 1.27 -8.65
C ILE A 134 -4.98 2.38 -7.86
N GLN A 135 -4.26 3.39 -7.39
CA GLN A 135 -4.80 4.51 -6.62
C GLN A 135 -5.96 5.19 -7.35
N SER A 136 -6.97 5.60 -6.57
CA SER A 136 -8.03 6.48 -7.04
C SER A 136 -7.42 7.83 -7.47
N PRO A 137 -7.72 8.33 -8.68
CA PRO A 137 -7.28 9.66 -9.11
C PRO A 137 -7.82 10.80 -8.23
N THR A 138 -8.89 10.55 -7.47
CA THR A 138 -9.44 11.54 -6.54
C THR A 138 -8.46 11.82 -5.39
N LEU A 139 -7.50 10.94 -5.11
CA LEU A 139 -6.47 11.21 -4.11
C LEU A 139 -5.47 12.29 -4.55
N ASP A 140 -5.31 12.56 -5.84
CA ASP A 140 -4.37 13.57 -6.36
C ASP A 140 -4.65 14.94 -5.73
N ILE A 141 -5.93 15.31 -5.59
CA ILE A 141 -6.33 16.60 -5.01
C ILE A 141 -6.15 16.65 -3.50
N PHE A 142 -6.23 15.50 -2.81
CA PHE A 142 -6.02 15.41 -1.37
C PHE A 142 -4.55 15.62 -1.03
N PHE A 143 -3.64 15.01 -1.80
CA PHE A 143 -2.20 15.21 -1.64
C PHE A 143 -1.73 16.59 -2.11
N ALA A 144 -2.39 17.18 -3.09
CA ALA A 144 -2.05 18.52 -3.58
C ALA A 144 -2.49 19.66 -2.65
N ARG A 145 -3.56 19.46 -1.87
CA ARG A 145 -4.16 20.49 -0.98
C ARG A 145 -4.54 19.88 0.39
N PRO A 146 -3.58 19.33 1.14
CA PRO A 146 -3.87 18.62 2.37
C PRO A 146 -4.47 19.53 3.46
N GLU A 147 -4.09 20.81 3.47
CA GLU A 147 -4.62 21.82 4.38
C GLU A 147 -6.10 22.15 4.16
N ALA A 148 -6.68 21.72 3.05
CA ALA A 148 -8.10 21.93 2.75
C ALA A 148 -9.00 20.85 3.38
N ILE A 149 -8.45 19.86 4.09
CA ILE A 149 -9.21 18.78 4.72
C ILE A 149 -8.98 18.80 6.23
N ASP A 150 -10.05 19.00 6.99
CA ASP A 150 -10.07 18.74 8.43
C ASP A 150 -10.45 17.28 8.66
N THR A 151 -9.60 16.52 9.37
CA THR A 151 -9.83 15.10 9.65
C THR A 151 -10.00 14.83 11.15
N GLN A 152 -11.00 14.02 11.50
CA GLN A 152 -11.20 13.49 12.85
C GLN A 152 -11.34 11.97 12.78
N ILE A 153 -10.53 11.26 13.57
CA ILE A 153 -10.53 9.80 13.66
C ILE A 153 -11.00 9.40 15.05
N GLU A 154 -11.92 8.45 15.12
CA GLU A 154 -12.37 7.82 16.35
C GLU A 154 -12.34 6.29 16.18
N VAL A 155 -11.53 5.61 16.99
CA VAL A 155 -11.51 4.14 17.06
C VAL A 155 -12.36 3.70 18.24
N THR A 156 -13.37 2.88 17.97
CA THR A 156 -14.34 2.38 18.96
C THR A 156 -14.48 0.88 18.84
N ASP A 157 -15.16 0.24 19.81
CA ASP A 157 -15.57 -1.17 19.71
C ASP A 157 -16.45 -1.44 18.48
N ALA A 158 -17.13 -0.40 17.98
CA ALA A 158 -17.95 -0.49 16.79
C ALA A 158 -17.11 -0.39 15.50
N GLY A 159 -15.81 -0.11 15.54
CA GLY A 159 -14.97 0.07 14.36
C GLY A 159 -14.28 1.44 14.30
N ILE A 160 -13.69 1.77 13.16
CA ILE A 160 -13.02 3.05 12.90
C ILE A 160 -13.98 4.02 12.22
N THR A 161 -14.22 5.15 12.87
CA THR A 161 -14.97 6.28 12.32
C THR A 161 -14.01 7.34 11.85
N VAL A 162 -14.20 7.84 10.62
CA VAL A 162 -13.46 8.97 10.07
C VAL A 162 -14.45 10.02 9.61
N THR A 163 -14.31 11.24 10.12
CA THR A 163 -15.03 12.42 9.62
C THR A 163 -14.02 13.33 8.93
N GLN A 164 -14.28 13.66 7.68
CA GLN A 164 -13.47 14.58 6.89
C GLN A 164 -14.35 15.69 6.36
N THR A 165 -13.94 16.94 6.57
CA THR A 165 -14.69 18.13 6.14
C THR A 165 -13.81 19.14 5.44
N SER A 166 -14.43 20.00 4.62
CA SER A 166 -13.76 21.10 3.93
C SER A 166 -14.71 22.27 3.71
N ASP A 167 -14.17 23.48 3.69
CA ASP A 167 -14.85 24.70 3.23
C ASP A 167 -14.71 24.92 1.71
N ASP A 168 -13.84 24.16 1.03
CA ASP A 168 -13.66 24.21 -0.42
C ASP A 168 -14.70 23.29 -1.10
N PRO A 169 -15.65 23.82 -1.90
CA PRO A 169 -16.66 23.01 -2.59
C PRO A 169 -16.07 21.92 -3.50
N GLU A 170 -14.91 22.18 -4.13
CA GLU A 170 -14.23 21.21 -4.98
C GLU A 170 -13.67 20.06 -4.14
N MET A 171 -13.16 20.36 -2.95
CA MET A 171 -12.69 19.35 -2.00
C MET A 171 -13.85 18.53 -1.44
N VAL A 172 -15.00 19.14 -1.17
CA VAL A 172 -16.22 18.42 -0.74
C VAL A 172 -16.68 17.43 -1.82
N GLU A 173 -16.70 17.84 -3.08
CA GLU A 173 -17.03 16.95 -4.21
C GLU A 173 -16.03 15.79 -4.31
N ALA A 174 -14.73 16.08 -4.17
CA ALA A 174 -13.69 15.06 -4.16
C ALA A 174 -13.82 14.08 -2.97
N LEU A 175 -14.16 14.57 -1.76
CA LEU A 175 -14.45 13.72 -0.61
C LEU A 175 -15.63 12.77 -0.88
N HIS A 176 -16.72 13.26 -1.49
CA HIS A 176 -17.87 12.44 -1.85
C HIS A 176 -17.51 11.39 -2.91
N LEU A 177 -16.77 11.78 -3.94
CA LEU A 177 -16.33 10.88 -5.00
C LEU A 177 -15.41 9.78 -4.46
N HIS A 178 -14.37 10.17 -3.72
CA HIS A 178 -13.44 9.22 -3.12
C HIS A 178 -14.15 8.24 -2.17
N ALA A 179 -15.09 8.73 -1.35
CA ALA A 179 -15.87 7.87 -0.47
C ALA A 179 -16.70 6.84 -1.25
N ALA A 180 -17.26 7.21 -2.41
CA ALA A 180 -17.98 6.29 -3.28
C ALA A 180 -17.05 5.22 -3.88
N GLU A 181 -15.88 5.61 -4.37
CA GLU A 181 -14.90 4.68 -4.95
C GLU A 181 -14.36 3.68 -3.91
N VAL A 182 -14.03 4.15 -2.71
CA VAL A 182 -13.59 3.26 -1.61
C VAL A 182 -14.72 2.35 -1.13
N SER A 183 -15.96 2.83 -1.11
CA SER A 183 -17.12 1.97 -0.78
C SER A 183 -17.33 0.86 -1.81
N ASP A 184 -17.09 1.18 -3.08
CA ASP A 184 -17.18 0.21 -4.18
C ASP A 184 -16.08 -0.85 -4.10
N MET A 185 -14.83 -0.43 -3.79
CA MET A 185 -13.72 -1.34 -3.49
C MET A 185 -13.97 -2.21 -2.26
N ALA A 186 -14.54 -1.66 -1.19
CA ALA A 186 -14.93 -2.41 -0.01
C ALA A 186 -16.01 -3.46 -0.31
N ALA A 187 -16.95 -3.16 -1.22
CA ALA A 187 -18.04 -4.06 -1.57
C ALA A 187 -17.65 -5.15 -2.59
N ARG A 188 -16.74 -4.85 -3.52
CA ARG A 188 -16.47 -5.70 -4.70
C ARG A 188 -14.99 -6.06 -4.91
N GLY A 189 -14.09 -5.56 -4.06
CA GLY A 189 -12.67 -5.82 -4.14
C GLY A 189 -12.06 -5.36 -5.47
N MET A 190 -11.22 -6.20 -6.07
CA MET A 190 -10.48 -5.88 -7.30
C MET A 190 -11.36 -5.60 -8.51
N GLN A 191 -12.60 -6.10 -8.54
CA GLN A 191 -13.50 -5.82 -9.66
C GLN A 191 -13.79 -4.31 -9.78
N ALA A 192 -14.00 -3.62 -8.66
CA ALA A 192 -14.24 -2.17 -8.66
C ALA A 192 -13.02 -1.41 -9.21
N VAL A 193 -11.82 -1.85 -8.85
CA VAL A 193 -10.55 -1.29 -9.33
C VAL A 193 -10.43 -1.46 -10.85
N HIS A 194 -10.68 -2.66 -11.37
CA HIS A 194 -10.61 -2.91 -12.82
C HIS A 194 -11.59 -2.03 -13.59
N GLU A 195 -12.83 -1.93 -13.12
CA GLU A 195 -13.84 -1.08 -13.76
C GLU A 195 -13.51 0.40 -13.70
N MET A 196 -12.92 0.88 -12.59
CA MET A 196 -12.40 2.24 -12.47
C MET A 196 -11.29 2.50 -13.50
N MET A 197 -10.30 1.59 -13.60
CA MET A 197 -9.20 1.71 -14.55
C MET A 197 -9.67 1.66 -16.01
N MET A 198 -10.64 0.81 -16.34
CA MET A 198 -11.23 0.75 -17.67
C MET A 198 -11.96 2.03 -18.05
N ARG A 199 -12.74 2.60 -17.11
CA ARG A 199 -13.39 3.91 -17.31
C ARG A 199 -12.37 5.02 -17.57
N ARG A 200 -11.24 4.99 -16.86
CA ARG A 200 -10.13 5.94 -17.08
C ARG A 200 -9.49 5.77 -18.46
N ALA A 201 -9.21 4.55 -18.90
CA ALA A 201 -8.55 4.31 -20.17
C ALA A 201 -9.43 4.65 -21.40
N GLY A 202 -10.76 4.71 -21.21
CA GLY A 202 -11.72 5.08 -22.26
C GLY A 202 -12.06 6.56 -22.35
N ASN A 203 -11.62 7.38 -21.40
CA ASN A 203 -11.84 8.84 -21.35
C ASN A 203 -10.58 9.61 -21.77
#